data_AF-A0A966U175-F1
#
_entry.id   AF-A0A966U175-F1
#
_cell.length_a   1.000
_cell.length_b   1.000
_cell.length_c   1.000
_cell.angle_alpha   90.00
_cell.angle_beta   90.00
_cell.angle_gamma   90.00
#
_symmetry.space_group_name_H-M   'P 1'
#
loop_
_entity.id
_entity.type
_entity.pdbx_description
1 polymer ?
#
loop_
_entity_poly.entity_id
_entity_poly.type
_entity_poly.pdbx_seq_one_letter_code
_entity_poly.pdbx_strand_id
1 'polypeptide(L)'
;MDGNAARGAWSFAARVPGPHVCVVALTHGNEIGGAVVLDRWLRHELRPVAGRLSLIFANLDAYARFDAQDPTASRFLEQDLNRVWDPEMLDGAGRSAELRRARVLRPLLDSADVVLDLHSMLWPADPLLLVGAPASEGLAMRLGEPGLVVSDPGHEAGRRLIDYAAEAGQRGVLLEAGNHWERETVALMERVARRMLGICGVLPAMAAPIGPPARLARVSQAVTARGADFAFSRPFRGGEVIAAAGTLIATDGGAEIRTPHENCLLVMPNLRTAPGMTAVRFAEFVE
;
A
#
# COMPACT_ATOMS: atom_id res chain seq x y z
N MET A 1 8.52 -4.18 -26.69
CA MET A 1 9.08 -4.91 -25.55
C MET A 1 8.28 -6.18 -25.40
N ASP A 2 8.95 -7.33 -25.30
CA ASP A 2 8.29 -8.60 -24.97
C ASP A 2 7.59 -8.49 -23.59
N GLY A 3 6.65 -9.39 -23.32
CA GLY A 3 5.96 -9.47 -22.02
C GLY A 3 4.81 -8.50 -21.80
N ASN A 4 4.31 -7.80 -22.82
CA ASN A 4 3.12 -6.95 -22.70
C ASN A 4 1.87 -7.79 -22.36
N ALA A 5 1.40 -7.73 -21.12
CA ALA A 5 0.21 -8.45 -20.67
C ALA A 5 -1.05 -7.58 -20.80
N ALA A 6 -0.93 -6.27 -20.58
CA ALA A 6 -1.93 -5.26 -20.81
C ALA A 6 -1.27 -3.87 -20.87
N ARG A 7 -1.99 -2.82 -21.32
CA ARG A 7 -1.47 -1.43 -21.27
C ARG A 7 -0.96 -1.13 -19.85
N GLY A 8 0.33 -0.80 -19.71
CA GLY A 8 0.95 -0.50 -18.42
C GLY A 8 1.26 -1.70 -17.53
N ALA A 9 1.18 -2.92 -18.05
CA ALA A 9 1.49 -4.13 -17.30
C ALA A 9 2.37 -5.07 -18.13
N TRP A 10 3.54 -5.40 -17.60
CA TRP A 10 4.46 -6.35 -18.18
C TRP A 10 4.53 -7.59 -17.31
N SER A 11 4.55 -8.77 -17.93
CA SER A 11 4.70 -10.06 -17.26
C SER A 11 5.75 -10.89 -17.96
N PHE A 12 6.73 -11.35 -17.19
CA PHE A 12 7.86 -12.13 -17.67
C PHE A 12 7.89 -13.46 -16.92
N ALA A 13 7.92 -14.58 -17.65
CA ALA A 13 8.03 -15.91 -17.05
C ALA A 13 9.44 -16.48 -17.25
N ALA A 14 9.98 -17.12 -16.23
CA ALA A 14 11.18 -17.92 -16.32
C ALA A 14 10.86 -19.33 -16.83
N ARG A 15 11.89 -20.06 -17.28
CA ARG A 15 11.74 -21.51 -17.59
C ARG A 15 11.67 -22.37 -16.33
N VAL A 16 12.29 -21.92 -15.25
CA VAL A 16 12.30 -22.62 -13.96
C VAL A 16 10.99 -22.31 -13.25
N PRO A 17 10.23 -23.34 -12.79
CA PRO A 17 9.02 -23.11 -12.00
C PRO A 17 9.29 -22.34 -10.71
N GLY A 18 8.31 -21.57 -10.25
CA GLY A 18 8.39 -20.73 -9.06
C GLY A 18 7.15 -19.85 -8.92
N PRO A 19 7.08 -19.00 -7.88
CA PRO A 19 5.91 -18.17 -7.64
C PRO A 19 5.76 -17.06 -8.69
N HIS A 20 4.53 -16.59 -8.84
CA HIS A 20 4.21 -15.37 -9.53
C HIS A 20 4.17 -14.19 -8.55
N VAL A 21 5.09 -13.24 -8.69
CA VAL A 21 5.13 -12.01 -7.91
C VAL A 21 4.68 -10.83 -8.79
N CYS A 22 3.65 -10.11 -8.34
CA CYS A 22 3.26 -8.82 -8.90
C CYS A 22 3.84 -7.68 -8.06
N VAL A 23 4.52 -6.74 -8.71
CA VAL A 23 4.93 -5.46 -8.12
C VAL A 23 4.11 -4.35 -8.77
N VAL A 24 3.30 -3.68 -7.96
CA VAL A 24 2.33 -2.67 -8.39
C VAL A 24 2.80 -1.29 -7.94
N ALA A 25 2.72 -0.32 -8.83
CA ALA A 25 2.97 1.09 -8.55
C ALA A 25 1.90 1.96 -9.22
N LEU A 26 1.82 3.23 -8.85
CA LEU A 26 0.80 4.17 -9.32
C LEU A 26 -0.62 3.70 -9.01
N THR A 27 -0.85 3.01 -7.90
CA THR A 27 -2.22 2.75 -7.45
C THR A 27 -2.97 4.08 -7.29
N HIS A 28 -2.28 5.10 -6.76
CA HIS A 28 -2.66 6.50 -6.91
C HIS A 28 -1.74 7.22 -7.91
N GLY A 29 -2.30 8.10 -8.74
CA GLY A 29 -1.58 8.72 -9.84
C GLY A 29 -0.52 9.75 -9.41
N ASN A 30 -0.59 10.24 -8.16
CA ASN A 30 0.38 11.19 -7.61
C ASN A 30 1.56 10.52 -6.87
N GLU A 31 1.58 9.18 -6.80
CA GLU A 31 2.59 8.41 -6.08
C GLU A 31 3.66 7.85 -7.01
N ILE A 32 4.45 8.78 -7.56
CA ILE A 32 5.33 8.51 -8.70
C ILE A 32 6.56 7.65 -8.38
N GLY A 33 6.94 7.52 -7.10
CA GLY A 33 8.18 6.86 -6.69
C GLY A 33 8.27 5.41 -7.16
N GLY A 34 7.20 4.64 -7.03
CA GLY A 34 7.17 3.25 -7.46
C GLY A 34 7.31 3.12 -8.99
N ALA A 35 6.73 4.06 -9.74
CA ALA A 35 6.84 4.10 -11.19
C ALA A 35 8.30 4.27 -11.65
N VAL A 36 9.08 5.11 -10.94
CA VAL A 36 10.51 5.30 -11.22
C VAL A 36 11.28 4.00 -11.03
N VAL A 37 10.97 3.22 -10.00
CA VAL A 37 11.59 1.91 -9.76
C VAL A 37 11.24 0.93 -10.89
N LEU A 38 9.97 0.83 -11.24
CA LEU A 38 9.52 -0.10 -12.29
C LEU A 38 10.04 0.28 -13.68
N ASP A 39 10.04 1.57 -14.03
CA ASP A 39 10.61 2.07 -15.30
C ASP A 39 12.11 1.73 -15.40
N ARG A 40 12.86 1.94 -14.31
CA ARG A 40 14.28 1.56 -14.25
C ARG A 40 14.46 0.07 -14.49
N TRP A 41 13.70 -0.79 -13.83
CA TRP A 41 13.81 -2.25 -14.02
C TRP A 41 13.44 -2.69 -15.44
N LEU A 42 12.44 -2.08 -16.06
CA LEU A 42 12.09 -2.35 -17.44
C LEU A 42 13.20 -1.93 -18.42
N ARG A 43 13.81 -0.74 -18.22
CA ARG A 43 14.95 -0.26 -19.03
C ARG A 43 16.20 -1.12 -18.88
N HIS A 44 16.43 -1.68 -17.70
CA HIS A 44 17.51 -2.64 -17.46
C HIS A 44 17.12 -4.09 -17.79
N GLU A 45 15.97 -4.29 -18.42
CA GLU A 45 15.48 -5.59 -18.86
C GLU A 45 15.50 -6.66 -17.75
N LEU A 46 15.11 -6.28 -16.53
CA LEU A 46 15.04 -7.22 -15.41
C LEU A 46 14.13 -8.40 -15.77
N ARG A 47 14.61 -9.63 -15.55
CA ARG A 47 13.87 -10.87 -15.81
C ARG A 47 13.96 -11.82 -14.61
N PRO A 48 12.89 -12.54 -14.28
CA PRO A 48 12.92 -13.54 -13.23
C PRO A 48 13.82 -14.71 -13.62
N VAL A 49 14.47 -15.33 -12.63
CA VAL A 49 15.22 -16.59 -12.83
C VAL A 49 14.36 -17.82 -12.56
N ALA A 50 13.31 -17.67 -11.75
CA ALA A 50 12.30 -18.68 -11.47
C ALA A 50 10.91 -18.05 -11.33
N GLY A 51 9.87 -18.81 -11.68
CA GLY A 51 8.49 -18.35 -11.61
C GLY A 51 8.17 -17.24 -12.60
N ARG A 52 7.40 -16.25 -12.15
CA ARG A 52 6.93 -15.14 -12.99
C ARG A 52 7.02 -13.82 -12.24
N LEU A 53 7.43 -12.76 -12.94
CA LEU A 53 7.46 -11.39 -12.42
C LEU A 53 6.55 -10.52 -13.27
N SER A 54 5.60 -9.86 -12.62
CA SER A 54 4.76 -8.85 -13.25
C SER A 54 5.02 -7.47 -12.66
N LEU A 55 5.26 -6.49 -13.54
CA LEU A 55 5.49 -5.09 -13.19
C LEU A 55 4.30 -4.27 -13.70
N ILE A 56 3.56 -3.64 -12.79
CA ILE A 56 2.25 -3.05 -13.07
C ILE A 56 2.24 -1.56 -12.70
N PHE A 57 1.96 -0.71 -13.69
CA PHE A 57 1.63 0.70 -13.51
C PHE A 57 0.10 0.80 -13.48
N ALA A 58 -0.47 0.93 -12.28
CA ALA A 58 -1.89 0.71 -12.06
C ALA A 58 -2.76 1.85 -12.62
N ASN A 59 -2.74 3.05 -12.09
CA ASN A 59 -3.64 4.14 -12.49
C ASN A 59 -2.99 5.11 -13.49
N LEU A 60 -2.69 4.61 -14.69
CA LEU A 60 -2.04 5.40 -15.75
C LEU A 60 -2.82 6.66 -16.14
N ASP A 61 -4.15 6.59 -16.16
CA ASP A 61 -4.98 7.72 -16.60
C ASP A 61 -5.05 8.82 -15.52
N ALA A 62 -4.97 8.46 -14.23
CA ALA A 62 -4.77 9.43 -13.15
C ALA A 62 -3.37 10.04 -13.19
N TYR A 63 -2.33 9.22 -13.35
CA TYR A 63 -0.94 9.70 -13.49
C TYR A 63 -0.76 10.65 -14.68
N ALA A 64 -1.46 10.41 -15.81
CA ALA A 64 -1.42 11.29 -16.97
C ALA A 64 -1.94 12.72 -16.69
N ARG A 65 -2.68 12.93 -15.58
CA ARG A 65 -3.15 14.24 -15.12
C ARG A 65 -2.26 14.86 -14.04
N PHE A 66 -1.10 14.26 -13.75
CA PHE A 66 -0.20 14.77 -12.73
C PHE A 66 0.23 16.21 -13.03
N ASP A 67 0.01 17.08 -12.05
CA ASP A 67 0.49 18.44 -12.02
C ASP A 67 1.31 18.64 -10.74
N ALA A 68 2.54 19.13 -10.87
CA ALA A 68 3.39 19.41 -9.72
C ALA A 68 2.86 20.56 -8.83
N GLN A 69 1.98 21.43 -9.36
CA GLN A 69 1.35 22.51 -8.60
C GLN A 69 0.09 22.04 -7.83
N ASP A 70 -0.56 20.97 -8.29
CA ASP A 70 -1.67 20.31 -7.59
C ASP A 70 -1.55 18.78 -7.72
N PRO A 71 -0.58 18.18 -7.02
CA PRO A 71 -0.35 16.74 -7.15
C PRO A 71 -1.52 15.93 -6.59
N THR A 72 -2.30 16.49 -5.65
CA THR A 72 -3.44 15.78 -5.06
C THR A 72 -4.58 15.56 -6.05
N ALA A 73 -4.76 16.44 -7.03
CA ALA A 73 -5.78 16.30 -8.08
C ALA A 73 -5.58 15.07 -8.97
N SER A 74 -4.36 14.52 -9.04
CA SER A 74 -4.07 13.32 -9.81
C SER A 74 -4.06 12.04 -8.98
N ARG A 75 -4.52 12.08 -7.72
CA ARG A 75 -4.58 10.87 -6.87
C ARG A 75 -5.45 9.78 -7.50
N PHE A 76 -6.62 10.16 -8.01
CA PHE A 76 -7.54 9.33 -8.79
C PHE A 76 -8.43 10.23 -9.66
N LEU A 77 -9.19 9.64 -10.59
CA LEU A 77 -10.08 10.36 -11.49
C LEU A 77 -11.51 10.47 -10.97
N GLU A 78 -12.13 9.34 -10.63
CA GLU A 78 -13.54 9.29 -10.21
C GLU A 78 -13.68 8.72 -8.79
N GLN A 79 -12.88 7.71 -8.44
CA GLN A 79 -12.82 7.15 -7.09
C GLN A 79 -11.46 6.53 -6.81
N ASP A 80 -11.15 6.26 -5.55
CA ASP A 80 -9.88 5.64 -5.17
C ASP A 80 -9.73 4.21 -5.72
N LEU A 81 -8.74 3.97 -6.59
CA LEU A 81 -8.45 2.64 -7.15
C LEU A 81 -8.16 1.59 -6.07
N ASN A 82 -7.62 1.99 -4.92
CA ASN A 82 -7.39 1.10 -3.78
C ASN A 82 -8.63 0.90 -2.90
N ARG A 83 -9.83 1.16 -3.43
CA ARG A 83 -11.13 0.88 -2.78
C ARG A 83 -12.07 0.04 -3.63
N VAL A 84 -11.70 -0.27 -4.88
CA VAL A 84 -12.62 -0.89 -5.86
C VAL A 84 -12.48 -2.41 -5.97
N TRP A 85 -11.64 -3.03 -5.14
CA TRP A 85 -11.26 -4.44 -5.27
C TRP A 85 -12.25 -5.42 -4.63
N ASP A 86 -13.49 -4.98 -4.42
CA ASP A 86 -14.56 -5.88 -4.03
C ASP A 86 -15.10 -6.64 -5.26
N PRO A 87 -15.24 -7.98 -5.22
CA PRO A 87 -15.73 -8.76 -6.34
C PRO A 87 -17.09 -8.30 -6.87
N GLU A 88 -18.02 -7.88 -6.01
CA GLU A 88 -19.35 -7.42 -6.45
C GLU A 88 -19.23 -6.11 -7.23
N MET A 89 -18.34 -5.20 -6.81
CA MET A 89 -18.06 -3.99 -7.58
C MET A 89 -17.39 -4.30 -8.92
N LEU A 90 -16.42 -5.22 -8.91
CA LEU A 90 -15.68 -5.62 -10.12
C LEU A 90 -16.58 -6.34 -11.13
N ASP A 91 -17.52 -7.16 -10.68
CA ASP A 91 -18.46 -7.89 -11.54
C ASP A 91 -19.73 -7.06 -11.87
N GLY A 92 -19.96 -5.97 -11.12
CA GLY A 92 -21.12 -5.11 -11.26
C GLY A 92 -21.11 -4.16 -12.46
N ALA A 93 -22.17 -3.36 -12.58
CA ALA A 93 -22.38 -2.46 -13.73
C ALA A 93 -21.61 -1.13 -13.67
N GLY A 94 -20.88 -0.86 -12.58
CA GLY A 94 -20.14 0.38 -12.38
C GLY A 94 -19.13 0.67 -13.51
N ARG A 95 -18.95 1.96 -13.83
CA ARG A 95 -18.16 2.40 -15.00
C ARG A 95 -17.17 3.52 -14.68
N SER A 96 -16.70 3.64 -13.45
CA SER A 96 -15.58 4.54 -13.17
C SER A 96 -14.33 4.11 -13.95
N ALA A 97 -13.44 5.06 -14.23
CA ALA A 97 -12.14 4.81 -14.81
C ALA A 97 -11.35 3.78 -13.99
N GLU A 98 -11.40 3.88 -12.66
CA GLU A 98 -10.73 2.95 -11.77
C GLU A 98 -11.33 1.54 -11.82
N LEU A 99 -12.65 1.36 -11.90
CA LEU A 99 -13.25 0.03 -12.07
C LEU A 99 -12.87 -0.60 -13.40
N ARG A 100 -12.92 0.17 -14.50
CA ARG A 100 -12.44 -0.32 -15.81
C ARG A 100 -10.98 -0.76 -15.73
N ARG A 101 -10.14 0.03 -15.05
CA ARG A 101 -8.73 -0.27 -14.91
C ARG A 101 -8.50 -1.51 -14.05
N ALA A 102 -9.15 -1.62 -12.89
CA ALA A 102 -9.05 -2.79 -12.02
C ALA A 102 -9.44 -4.07 -12.78
N ARG A 103 -10.52 -4.05 -13.57
CA ARG A 103 -10.93 -5.19 -14.42
C ARG A 103 -9.89 -5.60 -15.45
N VAL A 104 -9.17 -4.64 -16.05
CA VAL A 104 -8.06 -4.94 -16.98
C VAL A 104 -6.90 -5.62 -16.25
N LEU A 105 -6.62 -5.23 -15.01
CA LEU A 105 -5.51 -5.77 -14.21
C LEU A 105 -5.86 -7.08 -13.51
N ARG A 106 -7.15 -7.33 -13.24
CA ARG A 106 -7.66 -8.46 -12.46
C ARG A 106 -7.11 -9.82 -12.91
N PRO A 107 -7.10 -10.21 -14.20
CA PRO A 107 -6.57 -11.53 -14.59
C PRO A 107 -5.10 -11.75 -14.20
N LEU A 108 -4.30 -10.68 -14.21
CA LEU A 108 -2.90 -10.77 -13.83
C LEU A 108 -2.76 -10.97 -12.31
N LEU A 109 -3.55 -10.23 -11.54
CA LEU A 109 -3.56 -10.27 -10.08
C LEU A 109 -4.16 -11.58 -9.55
N ASP A 110 -5.23 -12.09 -10.15
CA ASP A 110 -5.87 -13.36 -9.77
C ASP A 110 -4.90 -14.55 -9.87
N SER A 111 -3.93 -14.45 -10.77
CA SER A 111 -2.92 -15.49 -10.99
C SER A 111 -1.62 -15.26 -10.21
N ALA A 112 -1.57 -14.30 -9.29
CA ALA A 112 -0.41 -14.01 -8.44
C ALA A 112 -0.38 -14.90 -7.20
N ASP A 113 0.83 -15.23 -6.74
CA ASP A 113 1.04 -15.81 -5.40
C ASP A 113 1.32 -14.71 -4.38
N VAL A 114 1.94 -13.62 -4.83
CA VAL A 114 2.33 -12.46 -4.01
C VAL A 114 2.05 -11.17 -4.76
N VAL A 115 1.43 -10.21 -4.07
CA VAL A 115 1.21 -8.85 -4.55
C VAL A 115 1.93 -7.89 -3.60
N LEU A 116 2.89 -7.13 -4.13
CA LEU A 116 3.52 -6.00 -3.47
C LEU A 116 3.01 -4.71 -4.09
N ASP A 117 2.29 -3.90 -3.32
CA ASP A 117 1.74 -2.62 -3.76
C ASP A 117 2.57 -1.47 -3.16
N LEU A 118 3.22 -0.68 -4.03
CA LEU A 118 4.15 0.38 -3.64
C LEU A 118 3.42 1.72 -3.52
N HIS A 119 3.27 2.20 -2.29
CA HIS A 119 2.66 3.48 -1.95
C HIS A 119 3.66 4.42 -1.28
N SER A 120 3.27 5.68 -1.22
CA SER A 120 3.92 6.74 -0.46
C SER A 120 2.85 7.62 0.18
N MET A 121 3.24 8.42 1.16
CA MET A 121 2.32 9.16 2.01
C MET A 121 2.37 10.65 1.72
N LEU A 122 1.20 11.30 1.76
CA LEU A 122 1.09 12.74 1.65
C LEU A 122 1.59 13.43 2.93
N TRP A 123 1.22 12.87 4.09
CA TRP A 123 1.55 13.43 5.39
C TRP A 123 2.86 12.87 5.94
N PRO A 124 3.55 13.62 6.83
CA PRO A 124 4.73 13.11 7.52
C PRO A 124 4.42 11.83 8.30
N ALA A 125 5.16 10.75 8.01
CA ALA A 125 5.00 9.47 8.67
C ALA A 125 6.26 8.61 8.54
N ASP A 126 6.50 7.75 9.52
CA ASP A 126 7.47 6.66 9.39
C ASP A 126 7.02 5.65 8.34
N PRO A 127 7.94 5.14 7.49
CA PRO A 127 7.60 4.07 6.57
C PRO A 127 7.14 2.80 7.29
N LEU A 128 6.17 2.10 6.71
CA LEU A 128 5.63 0.86 7.25
C LEU A 128 5.16 -0.10 6.15
N LEU A 129 5.02 -1.37 6.50
CA LEU A 129 4.33 -2.37 5.69
C LEU A 129 2.92 -2.55 6.25
N LEU A 130 1.92 -2.61 5.38
CA LEU A 130 0.53 -2.85 5.72
C LEU A 130 0.08 -4.19 5.15
N VAL A 131 -0.63 -4.97 5.95
CA VAL A 131 -1.22 -6.25 5.55
C VAL A 131 -2.68 -6.33 5.96
N GLY A 132 -3.51 -6.91 5.09
CA GLY A 132 -4.95 -7.07 5.30
C GLY A 132 -5.35 -8.33 6.07
N ALA A 133 -4.47 -9.33 6.13
CA ALA A 133 -4.77 -10.62 6.73
C ALA A 133 -3.54 -11.26 7.41
N PRO A 134 -3.74 -12.05 8.47
CA PRO A 134 -2.65 -12.73 9.18
C PRO A 134 -1.74 -13.58 8.30
N ALA A 135 -2.27 -14.18 7.23
CA ALA A 135 -1.49 -15.00 6.31
C ALA A 135 -0.36 -14.24 5.57
N SER A 136 -0.46 -12.91 5.48
CA SER A 136 0.56 -12.06 4.84
C SER A 136 1.60 -11.52 5.83
N GLU A 137 1.34 -11.61 7.15
CA GLU A 137 2.23 -11.08 8.19
C GLU A 137 3.60 -11.73 8.17
N GLY A 138 3.66 -13.07 8.06
CA GLY A 138 4.94 -13.78 8.02
C GLY A 138 5.83 -13.35 6.85
N LEU A 139 5.24 -13.02 5.69
CA LEU A 139 5.98 -12.49 4.56
C LEU A 139 6.46 -11.05 4.83
N ALA A 140 5.58 -10.19 5.32
CA ALA A 140 5.90 -8.80 5.64
C ALA A 140 7.01 -8.70 6.71
N MET A 141 6.93 -9.52 7.77
CA MET A 141 7.92 -9.58 8.84
C MET A 141 9.29 -10.05 8.32
N ARG A 142 9.33 -10.97 7.35
CA ARG A 142 10.57 -11.45 6.74
C ARG A 142 11.26 -10.41 5.85
N LEU A 143 10.55 -9.41 5.34
CA LEU A 143 11.19 -8.30 4.62
C LEU A 143 12.16 -7.55 5.55
N GLY A 144 11.79 -7.35 6.81
CA GLY A 144 12.62 -6.72 7.84
C GLY A 144 12.96 -5.24 7.58
N GLU A 145 12.39 -4.64 6.54
CA GLU A 145 12.53 -3.23 6.20
C GLU A 145 11.27 -2.78 5.43
N PRO A 146 10.62 -1.66 5.80
CA PRO A 146 10.81 -0.94 7.07
C PRO A 146 10.52 -1.83 8.29
N GLY A 147 10.98 -1.41 9.47
CA GLY A 147 10.92 -2.21 10.70
C GLY A 147 9.55 -2.31 11.36
N LEU A 148 8.51 -1.74 10.75
CA LEU A 148 7.13 -1.75 11.26
C LEU A 148 6.21 -2.45 10.26
N VAL A 149 5.51 -3.48 10.72
CA VAL A 149 4.40 -4.13 10.02
C VAL A 149 3.11 -3.79 10.77
N VAL A 150 2.10 -3.30 10.07
CA VAL A 150 0.77 -3.02 10.60
C VAL A 150 -0.21 -4.01 9.96
N SER A 151 -0.90 -4.76 10.81
CA SER A 151 -2.03 -5.59 10.42
C SER A 151 -3.31 -4.77 10.61
N ASP A 152 -3.99 -4.51 9.50
CA ASP A 152 -5.17 -3.64 9.43
C ASP A 152 -6.27 -4.38 8.68
N PRO A 153 -7.40 -4.69 9.32
CA PRO A 153 -8.45 -5.55 8.74
C PRO A 153 -9.16 -4.93 7.52
N GLY A 154 -8.91 -3.66 7.19
CA GLY A 154 -9.43 -3.05 5.97
C GLY A 154 -10.01 -1.67 6.20
N HIS A 155 -10.90 -1.27 5.29
CA HIS A 155 -11.52 0.04 5.32
C HIS A 155 -12.98 -0.05 4.89
N GLU A 156 -13.86 0.59 5.66
CA GLU A 156 -15.30 0.65 5.35
C GLU A 156 -15.61 1.34 4.01
N ALA A 157 -14.70 2.20 3.52
CA ALA A 157 -14.86 2.93 2.26
C ALA A 157 -14.57 2.06 1.02
N GLY A 158 -14.14 0.82 1.20
CA GLY A 158 -13.92 -0.14 0.12
C GLY A 158 -12.64 -0.97 0.27
N ARG A 159 -12.63 -2.09 -0.44
CA ARG A 159 -11.59 -3.13 -0.35
C ARG A 159 -10.31 -2.71 -1.09
N ARG A 160 -9.16 -2.86 -0.43
CA ARG A 160 -7.83 -2.61 -1.01
C ARG A 160 -7.39 -3.77 -1.89
N LEU A 161 -6.43 -3.50 -2.78
CA LEU A 161 -5.81 -4.54 -3.60
C LEU A 161 -5.20 -5.67 -2.76
N ILE A 162 -4.50 -5.32 -1.67
CA ILE A 162 -3.87 -6.31 -0.80
C ILE A 162 -4.86 -7.17 -0.03
N ASP A 163 -6.06 -6.63 0.26
CA ASP A 163 -7.14 -7.37 0.94
C ASP A 163 -7.77 -8.37 -0.04
N TYR A 164 -8.03 -7.93 -1.27
CA TYR A 164 -8.50 -8.80 -2.36
C TYR A 164 -7.54 -9.96 -2.62
N ALA A 165 -6.24 -9.69 -2.71
CA ALA A 165 -5.22 -10.72 -2.86
C ALA A 165 -5.26 -11.72 -1.68
N ALA A 166 -5.36 -11.23 -0.45
CA ALA A 166 -5.40 -12.07 0.74
C ALA A 166 -6.63 -12.98 0.79
N GLU A 167 -7.82 -12.48 0.44
CA GLU A 167 -9.05 -13.27 0.37
C GLU A 167 -8.99 -14.36 -0.72
N ALA A 168 -8.28 -14.10 -1.82
CA ALA A 168 -8.01 -15.08 -2.87
C ALA A 168 -6.96 -16.14 -2.45
N GLY A 169 -6.47 -16.13 -1.21
CA GLY A 169 -5.46 -17.07 -0.69
C GLY A 169 -4.02 -16.69 -1.07
N GLN A 170 -3.82 -15.50 -1.63
CA GLN A 170 -2.50 -14.97 -1.99
C GLN A 170 -1.89 -14.18 -0.81
N ARG A 171 -0.67 -13.69 -0.97
CA ARG A 171 -0.02 -12.81 0.01
C ARG A 171 0.02 -11.37 -0.49
N GLY A 172 -0.78 -10.50 0.10
CA GLY A 172 -0.85 -9.07 -0.22
C GLY A 172 -0.09 -8.23 0.80
N VAL A 173 0.87 -7.44 0.34
CA VAL A 173 1.66 -6.51 1.16
C VAL A 173 1.67 -5.14 0.50
N LEU A 174 1.33 -4.11 1.26
CA LEU A 174 1.42 -2.73 0.82
C LEU A 174 2.58 -2.07 1.55
N LEU A 175 3.43 -1.35 0.82
CA LEU A 175 4.49 -0.53 1.39
C LEU A 175 4.05 0.92 1.40
N GLU A 176 4.03 1.55 2.56
CA GLU A 176 3.99 3.00 2.70
C GLU A 176 5.43 3.50 2.87
N ALA A 177 6.08 3.94 1.80
CA ALA A 177 7.54 4.15 1.77
C ALA A 177 8.02 5.50 2.32
N GLY A 178 7.15 6.30 2.93
CA GLY A 178 7.46 7.67 3.38
C GLY A 178 6.86 8.73 2.45
N ASN A 179 7.34 9.96 2.54
CA ASN A 179 6.74 11.10 1.84
C ASN A 179 6.92 11.05 0.32
N HIS A 180 5.87 11.37 -0.45
CA HIS A 180 5.87 11.34 -1.92
C HIS A 180 7.10 11.98 -2.59
N TRP A 181 7.65 13.06 -2.01
CA TRP A 181 8.62 13.93 -2.66
C TRP A 181 10.07 13.71 -2.23
N GLU A 182 10.31 12.68 -1.41
CA GLU A 182 11.63 12.39 -0.87
C GLU A 182 12.38 11.35 -1.70
N ARG A 183 13.68 11.59 -1.93
CA ARG A 183 14.54 10.62 -2.64
C ARG A 183 14.64 9.29 -1.90
N GLU A 184 14.63 9.34 -0.56
CA GLU A 184 14.69 8.15 0.27
C GLU A 184 13.46 7.25 0.10
N THR A 185 12.29 7.82 -0.22
CA THR A 185 11.07 7.04 -0.49
C THR A 185 11.25 6.16 -1.73
N VAL A 186 11.85 6.68 -2.80
CA VAL A 186 12.16 5.87 -3.99
C VAL A 186 13.21 4.80 -3.69
N ALA A 187 14.25 5.16 -2.92
CA ALA A 187 15.30 4.22 -2.54
C ALA A 187 14.74 3.08 -1.68
N LEU A 188 13.86 3.37 -0.72
CA LEU A 188 13.21 2.39 0.13
C LEU A 188 12.29 1.46 -0.69
N MET A 189 11.45 2.01 -1.58
CA MET A 189 10.62 1.21 -2.49
C MET A 189 11.45 0.18 -3.27
N GLU A 190 12.58 0.59 -3.83
CA GLU A 190 13.47 -0.32 -4.54
C GLU A 190 14.09 -1.37 -3.62
N ARG A 191 14.56 -1.00 -2.42
CA ARG A 191 15.12 -1.98 -1.46
C ARG A 191 14.09 -3.01 -1.05
N VAL A 192 12.88 -2.59 -0.69
CA VAL A 192 11.80 -3.49 -0.27
C VAL A 192 11.36 -4.40 -1.42
N ALA A 193 11.18 -3.85 -2.62
CA ALA A 193 10.77 -4.64 -3.77
C ALA A 193 11.86 -5.67 -4.17
N ARG A 194 13.14 -5.29 -4.13
CA ARG A 194 14.26 -6.25 -4.33
C ARG A 194 14.28 -7.35 -3.28
N ARG A 195 14.09 -7.00 -1.99
CA ARG A 195 13.98 -7.97 -0.89
C ARG A 195 12.84 -8.95 -1.13
N MET A 196 11.66 -8.46 -1.53
CA MET A 196 10.52 -9.29 -1.87
C MET A 196 10.86 -10.31 -2.96
N LEU A 197 11.45 -9.85 -4.07
CA LEU A 197 11.84 -10.73 -5.18
C LEU A 197 12.89 -11.77 -4.79
N GLY A 198 13.83 -11.40 -3.91
CA GLY A 198 14.81 -12.33 -3.33
C GLY A 198 14.17 -13.37 -2.41
N ILE A 199 13.30 -12.93 -1.50
CA ILE A 199 12.59 -13.78 -0.53
C ILE A 199 11.66 -14.78 -1.21
N CYS A 200 11.00 -14.39 -2.29
CA CYS A 200 10.14 -15.26 -3.10
C CYS A 200 10.93 -16.20 -4.01
N GLY A 201 12.25 -16.03 -4.13
CA GLY A 201 13.09 -16.84 -5.02
C GLY A 201 12.95 -16.52 -6.50
N VAL A 202 12.21 -15.47 -6.86
CA VAL A 202 12.07 -14.99 -8.25
C VAL A 202 13.39 -14.41 -8.75
N LEU A 203 14.13 -13.73 -7.86
CA LEU A 203 15.47 -13.20 -8.08
C LEU A 203 16.34 -13.41 -6.82
N PRO A 204 16.82 -14.64 -6.53
CA PRO A 204 17.55 -14.94 -5.30
C PRO A 204 18.79 -14.08 -5.07
N ALA A 205 19.45 -13.62 -6.14
CA ALA A 205 20.59 -12.71 -6.06
C ALA A 205 20.25 -11.33 -5.48
N MET A 206 18.96 -10.98 -5.38
CA MET A 206 18.47 -9.77 -4.73
C MET A 206 18.13 -9.97 -3.24
N ALA A 207 18.27 -11.19 -2.71
CA ALA A 207 18.08 -11.43 -1.28
C ALA A 207 19.06 -10.56 -0.48
N ALA A 208 18.51 -9.78 0.45
CA ALA A 208 19.31 -9.02 1.41
C ALA A 208 19.53 -9.85 2.67
N PRO A 209 20.59 -9.55 3.45
CA PRO A 209 20.69 -10.06 4.81
C PRO A 209 19.42 -9.78 5.61
N ILE A 210 19.05 -10.69 6.50
CA ILE A 210 17.92 -10.50 7.39
C ILE A 210 18.22 -9.26 8.25
N GLY A 211 17.34 -8.27 8.18
CA GLY A 211 17.41 -7.06 9.00
C GLY A 211 17.09 -7.35 10.47
N PRO A 212 17.12 -6.34 11.36
CA PRO A 212 16.55 -6.50 12.68
C PRO A 212 15.08 -6.99 12.58
N PRO A 213 14.59 -7.74 13.57
CA PRO A 213 13.22 -8.22 13.56
C PRO A 213 12.27 -7.03 13.44
N ALA A 214 11.38 -7.07 12.45
CA ALA A 214 10.30 -6.11 12.36
C ALA A 214 9.40 -6.23 13.60
N ARG A 215 8.73 -5.14 13.96
CA ARG A 215 7.69 -5.11 15.00
C ARG A 215 6.34 -5.18 14.32
N LEU A 216 5.47 -6.03 14.84
CA LEU A 216 4.09 -6.14 14.39
C LEU A 216 3.20 -5.27 15.27
N ALA A 217 2.34 -4.47 14.65
CA ALA A 217 1.26 -3.77 15.31
C ALA A 217 -0.09 -4.18 14.70
N ARG A 218 -1.14 -4.24 15.52
CA ARG A 218 -2.52 -4.55 15.11
C ARG A 218 -3.38 -3.32 15.31
N VAL A 219 -4.10 -2.93 14.26
CA VAL A 219 -5.10 -1.87 14.38
C VAL A 219 -6.17 -2.31 15.36
N SER A 220 -6.30 -1.58 16.46
CA SER A 220 -7.32 -1.79 17.49
C SER A 220 -8.59 -1.00 17.14
N GLN A 221 -8.45 0.17 16.53
CA GLN A 221 -9.58 1.02 16.14
C GLN A 221 -9.22 1.92 14.94
N ALA A 222 -10.14 2.01 13.97
CA ALA A 222 -10.11 3.04 12.93
C ALA A 222 -11.06 4.19 13.31
N VAL A 223 -10.60 5.43 13.13
CA VAL A 223 -11.40 6.63 13.36
C VAL A 223 -11.75 7.25 12.02
N THR A 224 -13.05 7.32 11.71
CA THR A 224 -13.57 7.99 10.51
C THR A 224 -14.16 9.34 10.90
N ALA A 225 -13.78 10.41 10.19
CA ALA A 225 -14.38 11.71 10.42
C ALA A 225 -15.85 11.69 10.02
N ARG A 226 -16.74 12.19 10.88
CA ARG A 226 -18.17 12.28 10.62
C ARG A 226 -18.57 13.67 10.16
N GLY A 227 -18.03 14.69 10.80
CA GLY A 227 -18.28 16.10 10.51
C GLY A 227 -17.17 16.76 9.69
N ALA A 228 -17.51 17.91 9.11
CA ALA A 228 -16.53 18.78 8.46
C ALA A 228 -15.67 19.57 9.46
N ASP A 229 -16.05 19.55 10.74
CA ASP A 229 -15.37 20.18 11.86
C ASP A 229 -14.38 19.25 12.59
N PHE A 230 -14.08 18.08 11.99
CA PHE A 230 -13.02 17.21 12.50
C PHE A 230 -11.69 17.98 12.59
N ALA A 231 -11.10 17.98 13.79
CA ALA A 231 -9.83 18.64 14.02
C ALA A 231 -8.94 17.82 14.96
N PHE A 232 -7.69 17.59 14.58
CA PHE A 232 -6.69 17.08 15.51
C PHE A 232 -6.34 18.13 16.56
N SER A 233 -6.06 17.69 17.79
CA SER A 233 -5.64 18.57 18.89
C SER A 233 -4.30 19.27 18.60
N ARG A 234 -3.47 18.64 17.78
CA ARG A 234 -2.24 19.17 17.18
C ARG A 234 -1.89 18.38 15.91
N PRO A 235 -0.93 18.83 15.10
CA PRO A 235 -0.36 17.97 14.07
C PRO A 235 0.26 16.71 14.69
N PHE A 236 -0.19 15.54 14.25
CA PHE A 236 0.39 14.24 14.60
C PHE A 236 1.18 13.70 13.42
N ARG A 237 2.26 12.97 13.74
CA ARG A 237 3.08 12.28 12.74
C ARG A 237 2.73 10.79 12.73
N GLY A 238 2.62 10.18 11.56
CA GLY A 238 2.45 8.72 11.48
C GLY A 238 3.65 8.00 12.08
N GLY A 239 3.40 6.98 12.91
CA GLY A 239 4.44 6.28 13.68
C GLY A 239 4.59 6.78 15.13
N GLU A 240 3.93 7.89 15.49
CA GLU A 240 3.95 8.39 16.86
C GLU A 240 3.27 7.41 17.83
N VAL A 241 3.90 7.18 18.99
CA VAL A 241 3.37 6.31 20.06
C VAL A 241 2.97 7.16 21.24
N ILE A 242 1.69 7.12 21.59
CA ILE A 242 1.12 7.88 22.69
C ILE A 242 1.09 7.01 23.94
N ALA A 243 1.93 7.37 24.92
CA ALA A 243 2.16 6.54 26.11
C ALA A 243 0.89 6.32 26.94
N ALA A 244 0.12 7.39 27.23
CA ALA A 244 -1.04 7.30 28.12
C ALA A 244 -2.33 7.00 27.35
N ALA A 245 -3.12 6.07 27.88
CA ALA A 245 -4.52 5.88 27.49
C ALA A 245 -5.35 7.13 27.81
N GLY A 246 -6.43 7.37 27.06
CA GLY A 246 -7.32 8.50 27.26
C GLY A 246 -6.74 9.85 26.82
N THR A 247 -5.60 9.89 26.12
CA THR A 247 -4.99 11.12 25.60
C THR A 247 -5.84 11.68 24.45
N LEU A 248 -6.16 12.99 24.48
CA LEU A 248 -6.95 13.65 23.43
C LEU A 248 -6.19 13.78 22.11
N ILE A 249 -6.72 13.15 21.06
CA ILE A 249 -6.15 13.13 19.72
C ILE A 249 -6.88 14.08 18.79
N ALA A 250 -8.21 14.08 18.82
CA ALA A 250 -9.02 14.91 17.93
C ALA A 250 -10.39 15.21 18.53
N THR A 251 -11.10 16.14 17.91
CA THR A 251 -12.52 16.41 18.15
C THR A 251 -13.29 16.31 16.84
N ASP A 252 -14.52 15.81 16.88
CA ASP A 252 -15.41 15.68 15.72
C ASP A 252 -16.86 15.93 16.14
N GLY A 253 -17.45 17.06 15.77
CA GLY A 253 -18.81 17.42 16.18
C GLY A 253 -18.97 17.61 17.69
N GLY A 254 -17.93 18.06 18.39
CA GLY A 254 -17.89 18.16 19.86
C GLY A 254 -17.63 16.85 20.60
N ALA A 255 -17.55 15.70 19.90
CA ALA A 255 -17.11 14.46 20.50
C ALA A 255 -15.57 14.41 20.56
N GLU A 256 -15.04 13.99 21.70
CA GLU A 256 -13.60 13.78 21.87
C GLU A 256 -13.19 12.39 21.36
N ILE A 257 -12.08 12.36 20.62
CA ILE A 257 -11.42 11.14 20.17
C ILE A 257 -10.13 11.01 20.98
N ARG A 258 -10.05 9.95 21.78
CA ARG A 258 -8.95 9.69 22.70
C ARG A 258 -8.28 8.35 22.41
N THR A 259 -7.03 8.20 22.83
CA THR A 259 -6.33 6.91 22.72
C THR A 259 -7.06 5.83 23.53
N PRO A 260 -7.37 4.67 22.94
CA PRO A 260 -8.15 3.63 23.62
C PRO A 260 -7.31 2.82 24.64
N HIS A 261 -5.98 2.86 24.53
CA HIS A 261 -5.05 2.10 25.35
C HIS A 261 -3.72 2.85 25.50
N GLU A 262 -2.86 2.35 26.40
CA GLU A 262 -1.50 2.83 26.55
C GLU A 262 -0.62 2.44 25.35
N ASN A 263 0.51 3.13 25.19
CA ASN A 263 1.47 2.91 24.10
C ASN A 263 0.81 2.81 22.71
N CYS A 264 -0.17 3.68 22.48
CA CYS A 264 -1.02 3.65 21.30
C CYS A 264 -0.29 4.21 20.07
N LEU A 265 -0.05 3.36 19.08
CA LEU A 265 0.55 3.76 17.81
C LEU A 265 -0.49 4.47 16.93
N LEU A 266 -0.14 5.66 16.45
CA LEU A 266 -0.92 6.41 15.47
C LEU A 266 -0.48 6.03 14.05
N VAL A 267 -1.35 5.33 13.32
CA VAL A 267 -1.07 4.89 11.96
C VAL A 267 -1.72 5.85 10.96
N MET A 268 -0.88 6.46 10.12
CA MET A 268 -1.23 7.32 8.98
C MET A 268 -2.32 8.38 9.28
N PRO A 269 -2.08 9.35 10.17
CA PRO A 269 -3.02 10.44 10.42
C PRO A 269 -3.24 11.26 9.14
N ASN A 270 -4.49 11.46 8.76
CA ASN A 270 -4.89 12.32 7.66
C ASN A 270 -5.16 13.75 8.16
N LEU A 271 -4.15 14.61 8.14
CA LEU A 271 -4.24 15.96 8.72
C LEU A 271 -5.25 16.89 8.03
N ARG A 272 -5.80 16.50 6.87
CA ARG A 272 -6.98 17.12 6.24
C ARG A 272 -8.00 16.05 5.92
N THR A 273 -8.78 15.67 6.92
CA THR A 273 -9.84 14.67 6.76
C THR A 273 -11.15 15.32 6.35
N ALA A 274 -11.88 14.68 5.43
CA ALA A 274 -13.25 15.03 5.07
C ALA A 274 -14.22 13.98 5.64
N PRO A 275 -15.53 14.31 5.80
CA PRO A 275 -16.53 13.33 6.22
C PRO A 275 -16.46 12.01 5.44
N GLY A 276 -16.51 10.89 6.15
CA GLY A 276 -16.42 9.54 5.59
C GLY A 276 -15.00 9.04 5.33
N MET A 277 -13.97 9.88 5.47
CA MET A 277 -12.58 9.47 5.36
C MET A 277 -12.03 9.01 6.71
N THR A 278 -11.19 7.97 6.71
CA THR A 278 -10.42 7.61 7.90
C THR A 278 -9.44 8.74 8.24
N ALA A 279 -9.57 9.24 9.46
CA ALA A 279 -8.72 10.29 10.01
C ALA A 279 -7.44 9.71 10.59
N VAL A 280 -7.54 8.63 11.38
CA VAL A 280 -6.39 7.97 12.02
C VAL A 280 -6.76 6.55 12.39
N ARG A 281 -5.76 5.67 12.47
CA ARG A 281 -5.89 4.35 13.08
C ARG A 281 -5.08 4.29 14.37
N PHE A 282 -5.66 3.71 15.39
CA PHE A 282 -4.99 3.33 16.63
C PHE A 282 -4.54 1.88 16.52
N ALA A 283 -3.33 1.59 16.96
CA ALA A 283 -2.77 0.25 16.92
C ALA A 283 -1.95 -0.11 18.17
N GLU A 284 -1.94 -1.40 18.50
CA GLU A 284 -1.19 -2.01 19.59
C GLU A 284 -0.06 -2.85 19.03
N PHE A 285 1.12 -2.82 19.66
CA PHE A 285 2.19 -3.74 19.32
C PHE A 285 1.85 -5.14 19.81
N VAL A 286 2.13 -6.14 18.98
CA VAL A 286 2.04 -7.55 19.34
C VAL A 286 3.35 -7.95 20.02
N GLU A 287 3.25 -8.53 21.22
CA GLU A 287 4.38 -9.09 21.98
C GLU A 287 4.90 -10.40 21.37
#